data_AF-A0A383TER6-F1
#
_entry.id   AF-A0A383TER6-F1
#
_cell.length_a   1.000
_cell.length_b   1.000
_cell.length_c   1.000
_cell.angle_alpha   90.00
_cell.angle_beta   90.00
_cell.angle_gamma   90.00
#
_symmetry.space_group_name_H-M   'P 1'
#
loop_
_entity.id
_entity.type
_entity.pdbx_description
1 polymer ?
#
loop_
_entity_poly.entity_id
_entity_poly.type
_entity_poly.pdbx_seq_one_letter_code
_entity_poly.pdbx_strand_id
1 'polypeptide(L)'
;MVNRNKDIIVSWESVRDQNPSEYIEKGYLDADDNVRLRTVSECCNCFGAGYKGFQGSGAKHKFEEDTDIKRLKFYPNGEWDNRLTPDGNSFTEFHINSVENDKYAWSRLTELNQKIALFSHEKVSTAKYEAIFKGLYLVNKVESLNNKKVTYDRISKIMPTYYPKNVIAPKVIAEAYDKEGYMVAHFYDVDVFDAFRKKYAEDYIYYLK
;
A
#
# COMPACT_ATOMS: atom_id res chain seq x y z
N MET A 1 3.01 24.23 43.50
CA MET A 1 3.27 24.12 42.05
C MET A 1 4.17 22.92 41.85
N VAL A 2 3.69 21.85 41.22
CA VAL A 2 4.50 20.63 41.00
C VAL A 2 4.95 20.64 39.55
N ASN A 3 6.23 20.95 39.33
CA ASN A 3 6.89 20.77 38.03
C ASN A 3 7.11 19.27 37.81
N ARG A 4 6.34 18.67 36.90
CA ARG A 4 6.55 17.29 36.43
C ARG A 4 7.19 17.34 35.04
N ASN A 5 8.51 17.51 34.98
CA ASN A 5 9.23 16.99 33.82
C ASN A 5 9.39 15.49 34.03
N LYS A 6 8.41 14.72 33.54
CA LYS A 6 8.65 13.32 33.21
C LYS A 6 9.45 13.34 31.91
N ASP A 7 10.74 13.13 32.02
CA ASP A 7 11.57 12.76 30.87
C ASP A 7 11.00 11.46 30.31
N ILE A 8 10.24 11.57 29.21
CA ILE A 8 9.80 10.42 28.44
C ILE A 8 11.03 9.97 27.65
N ILE A 9 11.76 9.01 28.20
CA ILE A 9 12.76 8.27 27.44
C ILE A 9 12.01 7.37 26.46
N VAL A 10 11.72 7.91 25.27
CA VAL A 10 11.31 7.10 24.12
C VAL A 10 12.58 6.44 23.61
N SER A 11 12.71 5.12 23.71
CA SER A 11 13.83 4.41 23.09
C SER A 11 13.75 4.64 21.58
N TRP A 12 14.87 5.10 21.01
CA TRP A 12 15.02 5.40 19.57
C TRP A 12 14.69 4.20 18.65
N GLU A 13 14.69 2.99 19.20
CA GLU A 13 14.32 1.75 18.48
C GLU A 13 12.81 1.62 18.20
N SER A 14 11.93 2.34 18.91
CA SER A 14 10.47 2.21 18.73
C SER A 14 9.86 3.13 17.66
N VAL A 15 10.66 4.05 17.09
CA VAL A 15 10.20 5.08 16.14
C VAL A 15 10.72 4.84 14.71
N ARG A 16 11.78 4.04 14.53
CA ARG A 16 12.40 3.80 13.22
C ARG A 16 11.52 3.00 12.26
N ASP A 17 10.88 1.93 12.70
CA ASP A 17 10.23 0.97 11.79
C ASP A 17 8.94 1.46 11.08
N GLN A 18 8.51 2.72 11.27
CA GLN A 18 7.20 3.23 10.79
C GLN A 18 7.29 4.62 10.16
N ASN A 19 8.37 4.92 9.45
CA ASN A 19 8.55 6.18 8.74
C ASN A 19 8.45 5.99 7.21
N PRO A 20 7.47 6.61 6.52
CA PRO A 20 7.39 6.57 5.06
C PRO A 20 8.68 6.97 4.34
N SER A 21 9.50 7.87 4.91
CA SER A 21 10.74 8.34 4.27
C SER A 21 11.73 7.21 3.98
N GLU A 22 11.89 6.24 4.88
CA GLU A 22 12.84 5.14 4.67
C GLU A 22 12.43 4.28 3.47
N TYR A 23 11.13 4.05 3.31
CA TYR A 23 10.57 3.33 2.16
C TYR A 23 10.65 4.13 0.86
N ILE A 24 10.53 5.45 0.93
CA ILE A 24 10.68 6.35 -0.23
C ILE A 24 12.13 6.36 -0.71
N GLU A 25 13.09 6.46 0.22
CA GLU A 25 14.52 6.43 -0.08
C GLU A 25 14.96 5.06 -0.62
N LYS A 26 14.41 3.97 -0.07
CA LYS A 26 14.56 2.62 -0.61
C LYS A 26 13.96 2.45 -2.01
N GLY A 27 12.94 3.25 -2.35
CA GLY A 27 12.35 3.32 -3.68
C GLY A 27 11.30 2.26 -4.03
N TYR A 28 10.98 1.36 -3.08
CA TYR A 28 9.90 0.38 -3.21
C TYR A 28 9.39 -0.12 -1.85
N LEU A 29 8.18 -0.66 -1.85
CA LEU A 29 7.62 -1.52 -0.80
C LEU A 29 7.60 -2.96 -1.29
N ASP A 30 7.90 -3.90 -0.41
CA ASP A 30 7.70 -5.33 -0.64
C ASP A 30 6.84 -5.93 0.48
N ALA A 31 5.78 -6.64 0.12
CA ALA A 31 4.92 -7.33 1.07
C ALA A 31 5.66 -8.38 1.90
N ASP A 32 6.73 -8.99 1.37
CA ASP A 32 7.54 -9.98 2.08
C ASP A 32 8.51 -9.33 3.10
N ASP A 33 8.76 -8.02 3.00
CA ASP A 33 9.53 -7.23 3.99
C ASP A 33 8.70 -6.85 5.23
N ASN A 34 7.43 -7.28 5.32
CA ASN A 34 6.54 -7.01 6.46
C ASN A 34 6.41 -5.49 6.76
N VAL A 35 6.31 -4.68 5.71
CA VAL A 35 6.16 -3.22 5.76
C VAL A 35 4.97 -2.84 6.64
N ARG A 36 5.24 -2.09 7.72
CA ARG A 36 4.25 -1.67 8.72
C ARG A 36 4.22 -0.16 8.87
N LEU A 37 3.02 0.39 8.79
CA LEU A 37 2.72 1.80 9.01
C LEU A 37 1.60 1.91 10.04
N ARG A 38 1.29 3.11 10.54
CA ARG A 38 0.25 3.30 11.56
C ARG A 38 -1.04 3.82 10.95
N THR A 39 -0.91 4.78 10.04
CA THR A 39 -2.02 5.60 9.54
C THR A 39 -2.20 5.49 8.03
N VAL A 40 -3.41 5.83 7.56
CA VAL A 40 -3.68 5.92 6.12
C VAL A 40 -2.85 7.02 5.47
N SER A 41 -2.62 8.15 6.17
CA SER A 41 -1.71 9.20 5.69
C SER A 41 -0.30 8.68 5.47
N GLU A 42 0.24 7.86 6.37
CA GLU A 42 1.58 7.27 6.18
C GLU A 42 1.60 6.33 4.98
N CYS A 43 0.57 5.49 4.80
CA CYS A 43 0.45 4.61 3.62
C CYS A 43 0.48 5.43 2.33
N CYS A 44 -0.33 6.48 2.26
CA CYS A 44 -0.36 7.37 1.09
C CYS A 44 0.97 8.14 0.91
N ASN A 45 1.67 8.45 1.99
CA ASN A 45 2.91 9.20 1.94
C ASN A 45 4.07 8.39 1.36
N CYS A 46 4.08 7.06 1.49
CA CYS A 46 5.02 6.20 0.73
C CYS A 46 4.91 6.42 -0.79
N PHE A 47 3.76 6.91 -1.26
CA PHE A 47 3.49 7.24 -2.65
C PHE A 47 3.45 8.75 -2.92
N GLY A 48 4.19 9.52 -2.13
CA GLY A 48 4.40 10.95 -2.35
C GLY A 48 3.17 11.83 -2.11
N ALA A 49 2.18 11.36 -1.33
CA ALA A 49 0.98 12.14 -1.05
C ALA A 49 1.23 13.40 -0.21
N GLY A 50 2.19 13.39 0.72
CA GLY A 50 2.52 14.55 1.57
C GLY A 50 1.40 14.98 2.53
N TYR A 51 0.52 14.05 2.94
CA TYR A 51 -0.53 14.32 3.91
C TYR A 51 0.02 14.46 5.33
N LYS A 52 -0.47 15.46 6.08
CA LYS A 52 -0.23 15.59 7.53
C LYS A 52 -1.17 14.71 8.38
N GLY A 53 -2.34 14.37 7.83
CA GLY A 53 -3.34 13.51 8.43
C GLY A 53 -4.43 13.20 7.40
N PHE A 54 -5.12 12.07 7.56
CA PHE A 54 -6.17 11.63 6.64
C PHE A 54 -7.18 10.73 7.37
N GLN A 55 -8.47 10.98 7.19
CA GLN A 55 -9.54 10.27 7.91
C GLN A 55 -10.38 9.32 7.03
N GLY A 56 -10.05 9.16 5.74
CA GLY A 56 -10.68 8.16 4.86
C GLY A 56 -10.03 6.78 4.96
N SER A 57 -10.66 5.78 4.32
CA SER A 57 -10.10 4.43 4.16
C SER A 57 -9.01 4.34 3.09
N GLY A 58 -8.89 5.35 2.24
CA GLY A 58 -7.90 5.40 1.17
C GLY A 58 -8.00 6.67 0.32
N ALA A 59 -7.08 6.85 -0.62
CA ALA A 59 -7.04 7.98 -1.54
C ALA A 59 -6.52 7.53 -2.92
N LYS A 60 -6.79 8.31 -3.96
CA LYS A 60 -6.20 8.09 -5.29
C LYS A 60 -4.68 8.26 -5.24
N HIS A 61 -3.95 7.45 -6.00
CA HIS A 61 -2.51 7.56 -6.14
C HIS A 61 -2.16 8.84 -6.93
N LYS A 62 -1.14 9.59 -6.50
CA LYS A 62 -0.79 10.90 -7.10
C LYS A 62 0.04 10.84 -8.37
N PHE A 63 0.58 9.67 -8.67
CA PHE A 63 1.50 9.43 -9.79
C PHE A 63 1.03 8.31 -10.73
N GLU A 64 0.03 7.52 -10.32
CA GLU A 64 -0.50 6.39 -11.11
C GLU A 64 -2.01 6.59 -11.20
N GLU A 65 -2.50 6.97 -12.37
CA GLU A 65 -3.88 7.44 -12.52
C GLU A 65 -4.93 6.37 -12.20
N ASP A 66 -4.64 5.11 -12.52
CA ASP A 66 -5.53 3.96 -12.34
C ASP A 66 -5.33 3.21 -11.00
N THR A 67 -4.66 3.83 -10.03
CA THR A 67 -4.37 3.18 -8.74
C THR A 67 -5.00 3.95 -7.58
N ASP A 68 -5.71 3.25 -6.71
CA ASP A 68 -6.10 3.72 -5.38
C ASP A 68 -5.15 3.15 -4.32
N ILE A 69 -4.92 3.89 -3.24
CA ILE A 69 -4.20 3.43 -2.05
C ILE A 69 -5.22 3.25 -0.95
N LYS A 70 -5.38 2.02 -0.43
CA LYS A 70 -6.40 1.74 0.58
C LYS A 70 -5.83 1.00 1.78
N ARG A 71 -6.32 1.36 2.96
CA ARG A 71 -6.17 0.60 4.20
C ARG A 71 -7.51 -0.02 4.59
N LEU A 72 -7.65 -1.34 4.41
CA LEU A 72 -8.91 -2.06 4.59
C LEU A 72 -8.91 -2.95 5.83
N LYS A 73 -10.07 -3.07 6.47
CA LYS A 73 -10.32 -4.07 7.53
C LYS A 73 -10.85 -5.34 6.89
N PHE A 74 -10.25 -6.49 7.18
CA PHE A 74 -10.64 -7.79 6.64
C PHE A 74 -11.43 -8.63 7.66
N TYR A 75 -12.45 -7.98 8.22
CA TYR A 75 -13.41 -8.55 9.16
C TYR A 75 -14.68 -7.69 9.10
N PRO A 76 -15.86 -8.25 9.47
CA PRO A 76 -17.10 -7.48 9.51
C PRO A 76 -16.94 -6.20 10.33
N ASN A 77 -17.21 -5.05 9.71
CA ASN A 77 -17.05 -3.74 10.35
C ASN A 77 -18.05 -2.73 9.78
N GLY A 78 -19.06 -2.39 10.59
CA GLY A 78 -20.14 -1.51 10.17
C GLY A 78 -20.92 -2.16 9.03
N GLU A 79 -20.99 -1.48 7.89
CA GLU A 79 -21.72 -1.92 6.71
C GLU A 79 -20.88 -2.74 5.71
N TRP A 80 -19.62 -3.03 6.06
CA TRP A 80 -18.68 -3.73 5.17
C TRP A 80 -18.27 -5.09 5.74
N ASP A 81 -18.22 -6.09 4.87
CA ASP A 81 -17.69 -7.43 5.17
C ASP A 81 -16.61 -7.81 4.14
N ASN A 82 -15.46 -7.13 4.23
CA ASN A 82 -14.33 -7.41 3.36
C ASN A 82 -13.59 -8.67 3.84
N ARG A 83 -13.07 -9.45 2.90
CA ARG A 83 -12.33 -10.69 3.17
C ARG A 83 -11.05 -10.74 2.36
N LEU A 84 -9.96 -11.14 2.99
CA LEU A 84 -8.68 -11.43 2.34
C LEU A 84 -8.46 -12.94 2.44
N THR A 85 -8.06 -13.58 1.34
CA THR A 85 -7.74 -15.01 1.36
C THR A 85 -6.51 -15.27 2.26
N PRO A 86 -6.40 -16.47 2.89
CA PRO A 86 -5.27 -16.76 3.78
C PRO A 86 -3.88 -16.64 3.14
N ASP A 87 -3.77 -16.90 1.83
CA ASP A 87 -2.54 -16.74 1.04
C ASP A 87 -2.26 -15.29 0.60
N GLY A 88 -3.21 -14.38 0.88
CA GLY A 88 -3.19 -12.98 0.49
C GLY A 88 -3.25 -12.75 -1.03
N ASN A 89 -3.56 -13.76 -1.84
CA ASN A 89 -3.59 -13.61 -3.30
C ASN A 89 -4.85 -12.92 -3.81
N SER A 90 -5.95 -12.94 -3.05
CA SER A 90 -7.21 -12.32 -3.48
C SER A 90 -7.96 -11.70 -2.31
N PHE A 91 -8.74 -10.66 -2.57
CA PHE A 91 -9.65 -10.11 -1.57
C PHE A 91 -10.96 -9.64 -2.19
N THR A 92 -11.99 -9.56 -1.35
CA THR A 92 -13.30 -9.02 -1.72
C THR A 92 -13.64 -7.80 -0.89
N GLU A 93 -14.17 -6.76 -1.51
CA GLU A 93 -14.94 -5.69 -0.85
C GLU A 93 -16.44 -5.98 -1.05
N PHE A 94 -17.20 -5.95 0.05
CA PHE A 94 -18.63 -6.26 0.03
C PHE A 94 -19.39 -5.38 1.02
N HIS A 95 -20.43 -4.71 0.53
CA HIS A 95 -21.35 -3.95 1.36
C HIS A 95 -22.54 -4.83 1.75
N ILE A 96 -22.93 -4.87 3.02
CA ILE A 96 -23.95 -5.82 3.49
C ILE A 96 -25.36 -5.47 3.00
N ASN A 97 -25.62 -4.20 2.70
CA ASN A 97 -26.84 -3.77 1.99
C ASN A 97 -26.68 -4.02 0.49
N SER A 98 -27.58 -4.81 -0.11
CA SER A 98 -27.49 -5.22 -1.51
C SER A 98 -27.56 -4.06 -2.51
N VAL A 99 -28.40 -3.05 -2.27
CA VAL A 99 -28.54 -1.90 -3.17
C VAL A 99 -27.25 -1.08 -3.19
N GLU A 100 -26.66 -0.82 -2.03
CA GLU A 100 -25.38 -0.12 -1.94
C GLU A 100 -24.22 -0.96 -2.48
N ASN A 101 -24.27 -2.29 -2.30
CA ASN A 101 -23.29 -3.19 -2.90
C ASN A 101 -23.34 -3.18 -4.42
N ASP A 102 -24.54 -3.23 -5.02
CA ASP A 102 -24.70 -3.21 -6.47
C ASP A 102 -24.22 -1.87 -7.07
N LYS A 103 -24.52 -0.75 -6.39
CA LYS A 103 -23.98 0.57 -6.77
C LYS A 103 -22.46 0.61 -6.68
N TYR A 104 -21.89 0.10 -5.58
CA TYR A 104 -20.45 0.06 -5.40
C TYR A 104 -19.77 -0.81 -6.46
N ALA A 105 -20.29 -2.02 -6.68
CA ALA A 105 -19.79 -2.93 -7.70
C ALA A 105 -19.85 -2.31 -9.09
N TRP A 106 -20.98 -1.69 -9.46
CA TRP A 106 -21.10 -0.98 -10.73
C TRP A 106 -20.01 0.10 -10.87
N SER A 107 -19.95 1.05 -9.93
CA SER A 107 -18.97 2.15 -9.99
C SER A 107 -17.53 1.64 -10.05
N ARG A 108 -17.19 0.58 -9.31
CA ARG A 108 -15.84 0.01 -9.35
C ARG A 108 -15.53 -0.68 -10.68
N LEU A 109 -16.50 -1.30 -11.34
CA LEU A 109 -16.27 -2.02 -12.59
C LEU A 109 -16.23 -1.11 -13.83
N THR A 110 -16.78 0.10 -13.73
CA THR A 110 -16.98 1.00 -14.88
C THR A 110 -16.32 2.37 -14.76
N GLU A 111 -16.22 2.95 -13.55
CA GLU A 111 -15.88 4.37 -13.36
C GLU A 111 -14.61 4.59 -12.51
N LEU A 112 -14.42 3.78 -11.47
CA LEU A 112 -13.33 3.97 -10.51
C LEU A 112 -12.02 3.33 -11.00
N ASN A 113 -10.93 3.67 -10.31
CA ASN A 113 -9.61 3.08 -10.55
C ASN A 113 -9.64 1.55 -10.36
N GLN A 114 -8.95 0.81 -11.21
CA GLN A 114 -9.00 -0.65 -11.24
C GLN A 114 -7.92 -1.30 -10.38
N LYS A 115 -6.88 -0.56 -9.97
CA LYS A 115 -5.82 -1.08 -9.11
C LYS A 115 -5.93 -0.58 -7.68
N ILE A 116 -5.50 -1.42 -6.73
CA ILE A 116 -5.39 -1.07 -5.31
C ILE A 116 -4.00 -1.42 -4.79
N ALA A 117 -3.27 -0.40 -4.33
CA ALA A 117 -2.16 -0.56 -3.40
C ALA A 117 -2.75 -0.85 -2.01
N LEU A 118 -2.71 -2.12 -1.61
CA LEU A 118 -3.44 -2.61 -0.44
C LEU A 118 -2.59 -2.59 0.82
N PHE A 119 -3.15 -2.01 1.88
CA PHE A 119 -2.71 -2.18 3.26
C PHE A 119 -3.84 -2.84 4.06
N SER A 120 -3.56 -3.91 4.80
CA SER A 120 -4.51 -4.48 5.76
C SER A 120 -4.45 -3.69 7.08
N HIS A 121 -5.60 -3.48 7.70
CA HIS A 121 -5.71 -2.96 9.05
C HIS A 121 -5.70 -4.13 10.04
N GLU A 122 -4.59 -4.31 10.75
CA GLU A 122 -4.37 -5.45 11.63
C GLU A 122 -4.17 -5.01 13.08
N LYS A 123 -4.76 -5.77 14.00
CA LYS A 123 -4.58 -5.56 15.44
C LYS A 123 -3.27 -6.22 15.87
N VAL A 124 -2.36 -5.44 16.44
CA VAL A 124 -1.03 -5.92 16.87
C VAL A 124 -0.98 -6.10 18.39
N SER A 125 -1.73 -5.28 19.13
CA SER A 125 -1.90 -5.46 20.57
C SER A 125 -3.26 -4.92 21.02
N THR A 126 -3.57 -5.01 22.31
CA THR A 126 -4.88 -4.63 22.89
C THR A 126 -5.37 -3.25 22.46
N ALA A 127 -4.46 -2.28 22.24
CA ALA A 127 -4.78 -0.92 21.84
C ALA A 127 -4.04 -0.42 20.59
N LYS A 128 -3.26 -1.27 19.91
CA LYS A 128 -2.45 -0.87 18.74
C LYS A 128 -2.91 -1.59 17.48
N TYR A 129 -3.13 -0.80 16.44
CA TYR A 129 -3.40 -1.27 15.08
C TYR A 129 -2.32 -0.75 14.14
N GLU A 130 -2.00 -1.54 13.13
CA GLU A 130 -1.03 -1.21 12.09
C GLU A 130 -1.65 -1.44 10.71
N ALA A 131 -1.10 -0.73 9.73
CA ALA A 131 -1.35 -0.90 8.32
C ALA A 131 -0.21 -1.75 7.73
N ILE A 132 -0.50 -2.94 7.24
CA ILE A 132 0.51 -3.85 6.69
C ILE A 132 0.35 -3.91 5.17
N PHE A 133 1.41 -3.58 4.44
CA PHE A 133 1.38 -3.65 2.97
C PHE A 133 1.19 -5.11 2.51
N LYS A 134 0.27 -5.32 1.56
CA LYS A 134 -0.03 -6.66 1.01
C LYS A 134 0.31 -6.81 -0.47
N GLY A 135 0.55 -5.69 -1.17
CA GLY A 135 0.87 -5.67 -2.58
C GLY A 135 -0.05 -4.77 -3.41
N LEU A 136 0.10 -4.88 -4.72
CA LEU A 136 -0.75 -4.27 -5.74
C LEU A 136 -1.75 -5.30 -6.25
N TYR A 137 -3.01 -4.91 -6.30
CA TYR A 137 -4.11 -5.77 -6.70
C TYR A 137 -4.89 -5.14 -7.86
N LEU A 138 -5.45 -5.98 -8.73
CA LEU A 138 -6.27 -5.59 -9.87
C LEU A 138 -7.68 -6.16 -9.71
N VAL A 139 -8.70 -5.38 -10.07
CA VAL A 139 -10.10 -5.86 -10.10
C VAL A 139 -10.22 -7.07 -11.03
N ASN A 140 -10.72 -8.19 -10.49
CA ASN A 140 -11.16 -9.34 -11.26
C ASN A 140 -12.64 -9.16 -11.63
N LYS A 141 -12.89 -8.63 -12.83
CA LYS A 141 -14.26 -8.32 -13.30
C LYS A 141 -15.13 -9.57 -13.42
N VAL A 142 -14.56 -10.68 -13.90
CA VAL A 142 -15.27 -11.94 -14.10
C VAL A 142 -15.76 -12.48 -12.76
N GLU A 143 -14.84 -12.61 -11.80
CA GLU A 143 -15.16 -13.12 -10.48
C GLU A 143 -16.10 -12.18 -9.72
N SER A 144 -15.93 -10.87 -9.90
CA SER A 144 -16.81 -9.88 -9.28
C SER A 144 -18.26 -10.00 -9.71
N LEU A 145 -18.48 -10.28 -11.00
CA LEU A 145 -19.82 -10.50 -11.55
C LEU A 145 -20.40 -11.84 -11.07
N ASN A 146 -19.57 -12.89 -10.99
CA ASN A 146 -20.00 -14.23 -10.57
C ASN A 146 -20.47 -14.25 -9.11
N ASN A 147 -19.69 -13.66 -8.20
CA ASN A 147 -19.93 -13.74 -6.77
C ASN A 147 -20.69 -12.53 -6.19
N LYS A 148 -20.96 -11.51 -7.01
CA LYS A 148 -21.62 -10.24 -6.64
C LYS A 148 -20.89 -9.46 -5.55
N LYS A 149 -19.56 -9.57 -5.51
CA LYS A 149 -18.66 -8.82 -4.62
C LYS A 149 -17.53 -8.26 -5.45
N VAL A 150 -17.05 -7.07 -5.16
CA VAL A 150 -15.88 -6.58 -5.88
C VAL A 150 -14.67 -7.40 -5.45
N THR A 151 -14.14 -8.19 -6.37
CA THR A 151 -13.03 -9.11 -6.15
C THR A 151 -11.77 -8.58 -6.81
N TYR A 152 -10.63 -8.73 -6.15
CA TYR A 152 -9.34 -8.28 -6.64
C TYR A 152 -8.30 -9.38 -6.48
N ASP A 153 -7.44 -9.53 -7.48
CA ASP A 153 -6.32 -10.47 -7.45
C ASP A 153 -4.99 -9.71 -7.34
N ARG A 154 -4.07 -10.26 -6.55
CA ARG A 154 -2.73 -9.69 -6.38
C ARG A 154 -1.95 -9.88 -7.67
N ILE A 155 -1.53 -8.76 -8.25
CA ILE A 155 -0.69 -8.75 -9.46
C ILE A 155 0.79 -8.52 -9.13
N SER A 156 1.09 -7.92 -7.97
CA SER A 156 2.48 -7.79 -7.49
C SER A 156 2.53 -7.72 -5.97
N LYS A 157 3.60 -8.27 -5.38
CA LYS A 157 3.96 -8.06 -3.97
C LYS A 157 4.79 -6.80 -3.76
N ILE A 158 5.37 -6.26 -4.83
CA ILE A 158 6.29 -5.13 -4.80
C ILE A 158 5.67 -3.95 -5.53
N MET A 159 5.82 -2.75 -4.98
CA MET A 159 5.33 -1.53 -5.62
C MET A 159 6.32 -0.38 -5.41
N PRO A 160 6.56 0.48 -6.42
CA PRO A 160 7.47 1.60 -6.31
C PRO A 160 6.94 2.63 -5.30
N THR A 161 7.87 3.31 -4.64
CA THR A 161 7.57 4.48 -3.81
C THR A 161 7.96 5.76 -4.52
N TYR A 162 7.42 6.89 -4.04
CA TYR A 162 7.54 8.19 -4.71
C TYR A 162 7.85 9.29 -3.70
N TYR A 163 8.82 10.14 -4.06
CA TYR A 163 9.02 11.39 -3.33
C TYR A 163 7.82 12.34 -3.53
N PRO A 164 7.43 13.12 -2.51
CA PRO A 164 6.40 14.14 -2.67
C PRO A 164 6.75 15.17 -3.76
N LYS A 165 5.76 15.61 -4.53
CA LYS A 165 5.96 16.56 -5.66
C LYS A 165 6.59 17.90 -5.26
N ASN A 166 6.52 18.27 -3.98
CA ASN A 166 7.08 19.51 -3.44
C ASN A 166 8.50 19.36 -2.88
N VAL A 167 9.14 18.21 -3.09
CA VAL A 167 10.51 17.92 -2.66
C VAL A 167 11.38 17.68 -3.90
N ILE A 168 12.63 18.12 -3.85
CA ILE A 168 13.62 17.78 -4.88
C ILE A 168 14.01 16.32 -4.66
N ALA A 169 13.52 15.44 -5.53
CA ALA A 169 13.86 14.02 -5.49
C ALA A 169 15.31 13.79 -5.97
N PRO A 170 16.04 12.80 -5.41
CA PRO A 170 17.28 12.33 -5.98
C PRO A 170 17.09 11.87 -7.43
N LYS A 171 18.16 11.90 -8.24
CA LYS A 171 18.10 11.37 -9.61
C LYS A 171 17.86 9.86 -9.54
N VAL A 172 16.84 9.37 -10.24
CA VAL A 172 16.65 7.94 -10.48
C VAL A 172 17.80 7.43 -11.33
N ILE A 173 18.50 6.40 -10.86
CA ILE A 173 19.61 5.75 -11.57
C ILE A 173 19.17 4.49 -12.29
N ALA A 174 18.12 3.84 -11.81
CA ALA A 174 17.54 2.66 -12.41
C ALA A 174 16.07 2.48 -12.02
N GLU A 175 15.33 1.71 -12.81
CA GLU A 175 13.96 1.27 -12.54
C GLU A 175 13.86 -0.24 -12.77
N ALA A 176 12.97 -0.91 -12.03
CA ALA A 176 12.63 -2.32 -12.23
C ALA A 176 11.15 -2.48 -12.60
N TYR A 177 10.89 -3.41 -13.51
CA TYR A 177 9.55 -3.76 -14.00
C TYR A 177 9.37 -5.28 -14.00
N ASP A 178 8.15 -5.73 -13.74
CA ASP A 178 7.80 -7.13 -13.95
C ASP A 178 7.59 -7.47 -15.43
N LYS A 179 7.32 -8.75 -15.70
CA LYS A 179 7.15 -9.28 -17.07
C LYS A 179 5.90 -8.75 -17.77
N GLU A 180 4.92 -8.26 -17.02
CA GLU A 180 3.69 -7.65 -17.53
C GLU A 180 3.84 -6.13 -17.73
N GLY A 181 5.01 -5.58 -17.38
CA GLY A 181 5.33 -4.16 -17.54
C GLY A 181 4.90 -3.29 -16.37
N TYR A 182 4.52 -3.86 -15.23
CA TYR A 182 4.28 -3.07 -14.02
C TYR A 182 5.60 -2.66 -13.37
N MET A 183 5.75 -1.37 -13.10
CA MET A 183 6.89 -0.88 -12.35
C MET A 183 6.82 -1.41 -10.92
N VAL A 184 7.94 -1.89 -10.40
CA VAL A 184 8.05 -2.43 -9.03
C VAL A 184 8.99 -1.63 -8.14
N ALA A 185 9.95 -0.88 -8.72
CA ALA A 185 10.88 -0.08 -7.93
C ALA A 185 11.50 1.08 -8.72
N HIS A 186 11.76 2.19 -8.01
CA HIS A 186 12.75 3.20 -8.42
C HIS A 186 14.02 2.98 -7.61
N PHE A 187 15.19 3.23 -8.21
CA PHE A 187 16.46 3.21 -7.48
C PHE A 187 17.15 4.56 -7.58
N TYR A 188 17.60 5.04 -6.43
CA TYR A 188 18.34 6.30 -6.28
C TYR A 188 19.79 6.06 -5.82
N ASP A 189 20.07 4.84 -5.38
CA ASP A 189 21.32 4.40 -4.76
C ASP A 189 21.73 3.05 -5.34
N VAL A 190 23.03 2.90 -5.65
CA VAL A 190 23.57 1.72 -6.31
C VAL A 190 23.53 0.49 -5.40
N ASP A 191 23.81 0.67 -4.10
CA ASP A 191 23.82 -0.44 -3.14
C ASP A 191 22.40 -0.99 -2.95
N VAL A 192 21.38 -0.12 -2.93
CA VAL A 192 19.98 -0.55 -2.90
C VAL A 192 19.59 -1.31 -4.17
N PHE A 193 20.03 -0.83 -5.34
CA PHE A 193 19.78 -1.50 -6.62
C PHE A 193 20.43 -2.89 -6.67
N ASP A 194 21.69 -3.00 -6.29
CA ASP A 194 22.43 -4.26 -6.28
C ASP A 194 21.84 -5.25 -5.25
N ALA A 195 21.42 -4.76 -4.08
CA ALA A 195 20.72 -5.56 -3.08
C ALA A 195 19.37 -6.07 -3.60
N PHE A 196 18.61 -5.24 -4.32
CA PHE A 196 17.34 -5.64 -4.96
C PHE A 196 17.58 -6.75 -5.98
N ARG A 197 18.53 -6.56 -6.90
CA ARG A 197 18.89 -7.57 -7.91
C ARG A 197 19.34 -8.88 -7.28
N LYS A 198 20.09 -8.80 -6.18
CA LYS A 198 20.50 -10.01 -5.45
C LYS A 198 19.31 -10.73 -4.80
N LYS A 199 18.35 -9.98 -4.25
CA LYS A 199 17.16 -10.55 -3.58
C LYS A 199 16.19 -11.20 -4.57
N TYR A 200 15.92 -10.54 -5.69
CA TYR A 200 14.92 -10.98 -6.67
C TYR A 200 15.51 -11.58 -7.96
N ALA A 201 16.82 -11.82 -7.97
CA ALA A 201 17.54 -12.42 -9.09
C ALA A 201 17.15 -11.80 -10.46
N GLU A 202 16.92 -12.63 -11.47
CA GLU A 202 16.55 -12.25 -12.84
C GLU A 202 15.02 -12.19 -13.04
N ASP A 203 14.22 -12.06 -11.97
CA ASP A 203 12.75 -12.06 -12.06
C ASP A 203 12.18 -10.78 -12.68
N TYR A 204 12.97 -9.70 -12.69
CA TYR A 204 12.57 -8.36 -13.14
C TYR A 204 13.44 -7.84 -14.29
N ILE A 205 12.85 -6.94 -15.08
CA ILE A 205 13.51 -6.21 -16.16
C ILE A 205 14.01 -4.88 -15.61
N TYR A 206 15.29 -4.56 -15.87
CA TYR A 206 15.95 -3.38 -15.32
C TYR A 206 16.30 -2.35 -16.41
N TYR A 207 16.02 -1.07 -16.15
CA TYR A 207 16.38 0.04 -17.04
C TYR A 207 17.24 1.06 -16.30
N LEU A 208 18.45 1.31 -16.80
CA LEU A 208 19.36 2.34 -16.28
C LEU A 208 19.03 3.75 -16.84
N LYS A 209 19.34 4.82 -16.09
CA LYS A 209 18.97 6.22 -16.39
C LYS A 209 20.13 7.22 -16.32
#